data_AF-A0A485CJJ6-F1
#
_entry.id   AF-A0A485CJJ6-F1
#
_cell.length_a   1.000
_cell.length_b   1.000
_cell.length_c   1.000
_cell.angle_alpha   90.00
_cell.angle_beta   90.00
_cell.angle_gamma   90.00
#
_symmetry.space_group_name_H-M   'P 1'
#
loop_
_entity.id
_entity.type
_entity.pdbx_description
1 polymer ?
#
loop_
_entity_poly.entity_id
_entity_poly.type
_entity_poly.pdbx_seq_one_letter_code
_entity_poly.pdbx_strand_id
1 'polypeptide(L)'
;MGPGLTRSPEQQRVIAALAPDEADTVLVKWRYSAFHRSPLEQMLKESGRNQLIITGVYAHIGCMTTATDAFMRDIKPFFVADALADFSRDEHLMSLKYVAGRSGRVVMTDELLPSYPGQQRSAACAGAAAVGRIRRAVSMTIT
;
A
#
# COMPACT_ATOMS: atom_id res chain seq x y z
N MET A 1 5.73 23.63 -8.13
CA MET A 1 5.21 22.29 -8.45
C MET A 1 5.45 22.05 -9.92
N GLY A 2 6.22 21.02 -10.28
CA GLY A 2 6.43 20.63 -11.67
C GLY A 2 5.16 20.02 -12.27
N PRO A 3 5.13 19.80 -13.59
CA PRO A 3 3.97 19.24 -14.29
C PRO A 3 3.67 17.77 -13.95
N GLY A 4 4.64 17.04 -13.36
CA GLY A 4 4.48 15.64 -12.98
C GLY A 4 4.05 14.74 -14.14
N LEU A 5 3.23 13.73 -13.82
CA LEU A 5 2.69 12.76 -14.78
C LEU A 5 1.66 13.35 -15.78
N THR A 6 1.19 14.59 -15.59
CA THR A 6 0.23 15.21 -16.51
C THR A 6 0.83 15.48 -17.89
N ARG A 7 2.16 15.52 -18.01
CA ARG A 7 2.87 15.64 -19.29
C ARG A 7 3.18 14.31 -19.99
N SER A 8 2.92 13.18 -19.33
CA SER A 8 3.17 11.84 -19.86
C SER A 8 1.98 10.92 -19.57
N PRO A 9 0.81 11.15 -20.19
CA PRO A 9 -0.40 10.34 -19.95
C PRO A 9 -0.19 8.85 -20.18
N GLU A 10 0.70 8.48 -21.11
CA GLU A 10 1.07 7.11 -21.42
C GLU A 10 1.73 6.37 -20.25
N GLN A 11 2.39 7.10 -19.33
CA GLN A 11 3.08 6.58 -18.14
C GLN A 11 2.16 6.47 -16.91
N GLN A 12 0.89 6.85 -17.02
CA GLN A 12 -0.06 6.81 -15.88
C GLN A 12 -0.63 5.41 -15.61
N ARG A 13 -0.43 4.46 -16.52
CA ARG A 13 -0.99 3.11 -16.38
C ARG A 13 -0.24 2.31 -15.31
N VAL A 14 -1.00 1.59 -14.49
CA VAL A 14 -0.46 0.58 -13.59
C VAL A 14 0.29 -0.47 -14.42
N ILE A 15 1.45 -0.92 -13.92
CA ILE A 15 2.27 -1.91 -14.62
C ILE A 15 1.50 -3.21 -14.85
N ALA A 16 1.79 -3.91 -15.95
CA ALA A 16 1.04 -5.11 -16.35
C ALA A 16 0.99 -6.19 -15.25
N ALA A 17 2.06 -6.37 -14.49
CA ALA A 17 2.13 -7.35 -13.40
C ALA A 17 1.16 -7.06 -12.24
N LEU A 18 0.72 -5.81 -12.09
CA LEU A 18 -0.22 -5.33 -11.07
C LEU A 18 -1.50 -4.75 -11.69
N ALA A 19 -1.79 -5.09 -12.95
CA ALA A 19 -2.98 -4.59 -13.62
C ALA A 19 -4.23 -4.98 -12.82
N PRO A 20 -5.13 -4.01 -12.55
CA PRO A 20 -6.37 -4.26 -11.82
C PRO A 20 -7.32 -5.11 -12.66
N ASP A 21 -8.13 -5.93 -11.99
CA ASP A 21 -9.25 -6.65 -12.59
C ASP A 21 -10.61 -6.04 -12.16
N GLU A 22 -11.72 -6.64 -12.59
CA GLU A 22 -13.08 -6.13 -12.34
C GLU A 22 -13.48 -6.10 -10.86
N ALA A 23 -12.81 -6.86 -10.00
CA ALA A 23 -13.06 -6.86 -8.56
C ALA A 23 -12.26 -5.78 -7.82
N ASP A 24 -11.30 -5.14 -8.49
CA ASP A 24 -10.46 -4.10 -7.91
C ASP A 24 -11.13 -2.72 -7.99
N THR A 25 -10.92 -1.90 -6.96
CA THR A 25 -11.32 -0.49 -6.98
C THR A 25 -10.10 0.37 -7.29
N VAL A 26 -10.16 1.12 -8.39
CA VAL A 26 -9.15 2.11 -8.76
C VAL A 26 -9.63 3.51 -8.36
N LEU A 27 -8.86 4.19 -7.51
CA LEU A 27 -9.17 5.56 -7.08
C LEU A 27 -8.25 6.58 -7.74
N VAL A 28 -8.82 7.71 -8.15
CA VAL A 28 -8.03 8.86 -8.62
C VAL A 28 -7.42 9.58 -7.42
N LYS A 29 -6.10 9.73 -7.43
CA LYS A 29 -5.36 10.31 -6.32
C LYS A 29 -4.94 11.75 -6.60
N TRP A 30 -5.54 12.69 -5.88
CA TRP A 30 -5.31 14.13 -6.08
C TRP A 30 -4.18 14.73 -5.24
N ARG A 31 -3.84 14.10 -4.10
CA ARG A 31 -2.82 14.58 -3.13
C ARG A 31 -1.99 13.39 -2.61
N TYR A 32 -1.09 13.64 -1.67
CA TYR A 32 -0.26 12.58 -1.10
C TYR A 32 -1.08 11.53 -0.36
N SER A 33 -2.02 11.95 0.49
CA SER A 33 -2.97 11.04 1.14
C SER A 33 -4.00 10.51 0.14
N ALA A 34 -4.20 9.19 0.14
CA ALA A 34 -5.26 8.53 -0.63
C ALA A 34 -6.68 8.80 -0.08
N PHE A 35 -6.82 9.35 1.12
CA PHE A 35 -8.13 9.77 1.67
C PHE A 35 -8.53 11.17 1.20
N HIS A 36 -7.57 11.99 0.78
CA HIS A 36 -7.85 13.38 0.48
C HIS A 36 -8.52 13.54 -0.90
N ARG A 37 -9.78 14.01 -0.89
CA ARG A 37 -10.66 14.11 -2.08
C ARG A 37 -10.91 12.75 -2.74
N SER A 38 -11.18 11.75 -1.93
CA SER A 38 -11.40 10.37 -2.36
C SER A 38 -12.50 9.73 -1.51
N PRO A 39 -13.27 8.76 -2.05
CA PRO A 39 -14.31 8.05 -1.31
C PRO A 39 -13.76 6.98 -0.36
N LEU A 40 -12.44 6.80 -0.27
CA LEU A 40 -11.79 5.68 0.43
C LEU A 40 -12.30 5.46 1.87
N GLU A 41 -12.40 6.52 2.68
CA GLU A 41 -12.86 6.37 4.07
C GLU A 41 -14.28 5.82 4.13
N GLN A 42 -15.17 6.35 3.29
CA GLN A 42 -16.56 5.93 3.24
C GLN A 42 -16.66 4.46 2.80
N MET A 43 -15.90 4.05 1.78
CA MET A 43 -15.88 2.67 1.30
C MET A 43 -15.39 1.69 2.38
N LEU A 44 -14.36 2.07 3.14
CA LEU A 44 -13.87 1.25 4.25
C LEU A 44 -14.92 1.11 5.36
N LYS A 45 -15.60 2.21 5.72
CA LYS A 45 -16.69 2.18 6.71
C LYS A 45 -17.86 1.33 6.27
N GLU A 46 -18.33 1.49 5.03
CA GLU A 46 -19.46 0.74 4.47
C GLU A 46 -19.16 -0.76 4.37
N SER A 47 -17.90 -1.13 4.12
CA SER A 47 -17.47 -2.54 4.13
C SER A 47 -17.14 -3.08 5.53
N GLY A 48 -17.25 -2.26 6.58
CA GLY A 48 -16.92 -2.64 7.96
C GLY A 48 -15.43 -2.91 8.18
N ARG A 49 -14.55 -2.37 7.34
CA ARG A 49 -13.10 -2.59 7.38
C ARG A 49 -12.41 -1.43 8.08
N ASN A 50 -11.63 -1.73 9.12
CA ASN A 50 -10.82 -0.75 9.87
C ASN A 50 -9.31 -1.06 9.85
N GLN A 51 -8.87 -1.86 8.88
CA GLN A 51 -7.46 -2.19 8.67
C GLN A 51 -7.12 -1.91 7.20
N LEU A 52 -5.96 -1.30 6.97
CA LEU A 52 -5.51 -0.93 5.63
C LEU A 52 -4.07 -1.40 5.42
N ILE A 53 -3.86 -2.30 4.46
CA ILE A 53 -2.52 -2.72 4.03
C ILE A 53 -2.00 -1.71 3.02
N ILE A 54 -0.78 -1.21 3.21
CA ILE A 54 -0.18 -0.14 2.40
C ILE A 54 1.11 -0.66 1.75
N THR A 55 1.14 -0.57 0.43
CA THR A 55 2.25 -0.94 -0.47
C THR A 55 2.47 0.17 -1.51
N GLY A 56 3.51 0.06 -2.33
CA GLY A 56 3.71 0.94 -3.49
C GLY A 56 4.80 2.00 -3.31
N VAL A 57 4.63 3.14 -3.98
CA VAL A 57 5.63 4.22 -4.06
C VAL A 57 5.01 5.62 -3.92
N TYR A 58 5.71 6.62 -3.38
CA TYR A 58 6.97 6.52 -2.62
C TYR A 58 6.68 6.38 -1.12
N ALA A 59 7.46 5.54 -0.44
CA ALA A 59 7.25 5.14 0.94
C ALA A 59 7.11 6.36 1.88
N HIS A 60 8.07 7.28 1.88
CA HIS A 60 8.07 8.45 2.77
C HIS A 60 7.08 9.55 2.38
N ILE A 61 6.53 9.55 1.16
CA ILE A 61 5.64 10.61 0.67
C ILE A 61 4.19 10.16 0.79
N GLY A 62 3.68 9.47 -0.23
CA GLY A 62 2.28 9.12 -0.35
C GLY A 62 1.88 8.05 0.64
N CYS A 63 2.69 6.99 0.75
CA CYS A 63 2.38 5.85 1.60
C CYS A 63 2.38 6.26 3.09
N MET A 64 3.45 6.91 3.57
CA MET A 64 3.55 7.36 4.98
C MET A 64 2.49 8.40 5.34
N THR A 65 2.18 9.33 4.43
CA THR A 65 1.10 10.31 4.64
C THR A 65 -0.25 9.59 4.74
N THR A 66 -0.52 8.62 3.85
CA THR A 66 -1.76 7.84 3.87
C THR A 66 -1.86 6.98 5.14
N ALA A 67 -0.76 6.38 5.61
CA ALA A 67 -0.74 5.64 6.87
C ALA A 67 -1.09 6.54 8.05
N THR A 68 -0.51 7.74 8.10
CA THR A 68 -0.80 8.70 9.17
C THR A 68 -2.24 9.20 9.13
N ASP A 69 -2.78 9.44 7.94
CA ASP A 69 -4.19 9.84 7.75
C ASP A 69 -5.16 8.70 8.07
N ALA A 70 -4.83 7.44 7.74
CA ALA A 70 -5.59 6.27 8.16
C ALA A 70 -5.68 6.18 9.69
N PHE A 71 -4.53 6.33 10.37
CA PHE A 71 -4.46 6.30 11.83
C PHE A 71 -5.35 7.36 12.48
N MET A 72 -5.34 8.59 11.95
CA MET A 72 -6.18 9.69 12.44
C MET A 72 -7.68 9.47 12.20
N ARG A 73 -8.07 8.49 11.38
CA ARG A 73 -9.46 8.13 11.03
C ARG A 73 -9.89 6.79 11.64
N ASP A 74 -9.21 6.34 12.70
CA ASP A 74 -9.46 5.05 13.37
C ASP A 74 -9.27 3.82 12.48
N ILE A 75 -8.49 3.94 11.40
CA ILE A 75 -8.11 2.85 10.51
C ILE A 75 -6.67 2.44 10.84
N LYS A 76 -6.46 1.15 11.12
CA LYS A 76 -5.16 0.58 11.50
C LYS A 76 -4.31 0.31 10.25
N PRO A 77 -3.21 1.04 10.01
CA PRO A 77 -2.39 0.82 8.84
C PRO A 77 -1.33 -0.27 9.08
N PHE A 78 -1.19 -1.14 8.09
CA PHE A 78 -0.16 -2.17 7.98
C PHE A 78 0.78 -1.80 6.83
N PHE A 79 1.96 -1.32 7.17
CA PHE A 79 2.97 -0.81 6.25
C PHE A 79 3.92 -1.96 5.87
N VAL A 80 3.89 -2.38 4.61
CA VAL A 80 4.58 -3.61 4.18
C VAL A 80 5.99 -3.28 3.73
N ALA A 81 6.98 -3.52 4.59
CA ALA A 81 8.35 -3.02 4.42
C ALA A 81 9.00 -3.45 3.10
N ASP A 82 8.82 -4.71 2.70
CA ASP A 82 9.38 -5.29 1.48
C ASP A 82 8.51 -5.09 0.22
N ALA A 83 7.33 -4.46 0.36
CA ALA A 83 6.44 -4.09 -0.75
C ALA A 83 6.31 -2.56 -0.90
N LEU A 84 7.26 -1.81 -0.36
CA LEU A 84 7.39 -0.37 -0.47
C LEU A 84 8.72 -0.03 -1.13
N ALA A 85 8.73 1.01 -1.97
CA ALA A 85 9.96 1.57 -2.51
C ALA A 85 10.00 3.09 -2.37
N ASP A 86 11.20 3.63 -2.41
CA ASP A 86 11.47 5.06 -2.21
C ASP A 86 12.62 5.53 -3.10
N PHE A 87 12.86 6.84 -3.16
CA PHE A 87 13.99 7.41 -3.90
C PHE A 87 15.34 6.99 -3.33
N SER A 88 15.43 6.81 -2.01
CA SER A 88 16.63 6.35 -1.33
C SER A 88 16.31 5.34 -0.23
N ARG A 89 17.32 4.54 0.13
CA ARG A 89 17.21 3.60 1.25
C ARG A 89 16.96 4.32 2.58
N ASP A 90 17.55 5.49 2.77
CA ASP A 90 17.43 6.24 4.02
C ASP A 90 16.01 6.79 4.21
N GLU A 91 15.42 7.35 3.15
CA GLU A 91 14.00 7.80 3.18
C GLU A 91 13.05 6.62 3.39
N HIS A 92 13.30 5.49 2.72
CA HIS A 92 12.54 4.27 2.93
C HIS A 92 12.58 3.86 4.42
N LEU A 93 13.77 3.69 5.01
CA LEU A 93 13.93 3.29 6.41
C LEU A 93 13.36 4.31 7.40
N MET A 94 13.48 5.61 7.09
CA MET A 94 12.88 6.68 7.89
C MET A 94 11.36 6.52 7.93
N SER A 95 10.73 6.27 6.77
CA SER A 95 9.27 6.08 6.70
C SER A 95 8.81 4.88 7.52
N LEU A 96 9.54 3.75 7.47
CA LEU A 96 9.25 2.57 8.29
C LEU A 96 9.35 2.90 9.78
N LYS A 97 10.43 3.57 10.20
CA LYS A 97 10.64 3.98 11.59
C LYS A 97 9.53 4.92 12.08
N TYR A 98 9.10 5.86 11.23
CA TYR A 98 8.03 6.80 11.57
C TYR A 98 6.71 6.05 11.79
N VAL A 99 6.30 5.22 10.82
CA VAL A 99 5.01 4.50 10.92
C VAL A 99 5.00 3.54 12.10
N ALA A 100 6.06 2.75 12.28
CA ALA A 100 6.18 1.82 13.42
C ALA A 100 6.08 2.52 14.77
N GLY A 101 6.62 3.74 14.89
CA GLY A 101 6.64 4.49 16.13
C GLY A 101 5.40 5.33 16.39
N ARG A 102 4.59 5.66 15.37
CA ARG A 102 3.60 6.74 15.48
C ARG A 102 2.22 6.47 14.90
N SER A 103 2.11 5.69 13.83
CA SER A 103 0.84 5.62 13.10
C SER A 103 0.41 4.21 12.71
N GLY A 104 1.24 3.18 12.85
CA GLY A 104 0.84 1.84 12.40
C GLY A 104 1.79 0.72 12.76
N ARG A 105 1.50 -0.44 12.18
CA ARG A 105 2.40 -1.60 12.21
C ARG A 105 3.20 -1.68 10.94
N VAL A 106 4.51 -1.90 11.07
CA VAL A 106 5.36 -2.34 9.95
C VAL A 106 5.44 -3.86 9.97
N VAL A 107 5.25 -4.48 8.83
CA VAL A 107 5.25 -5.94 8.64
C VAL A 107 5.98 -6.31 7.36
N MET A 108 6.43 -7.56 7.27
CA MET A 108 6.90 -8.17 6.03
C MET A 108 5.72 -8.80 5.27
N THR A 109 5.85 -8.97 3.95
CA THR A 109 4.80 -9.55 3.10
C THR A 109 4.41 -10.96 3.56
N ASP A 110 5.36 -11.76 3.99
CA ASP A 110 5.15 -13.14 4.45
C ASP A 110 4.30 -13.23 5.74
N GLU A 111 4.33 -12.21 6.59
CA GLU A 111 3.50 -12.12 7.79
C GLU A 111 2.01 -11.97 7.47
N LEU A 112 1.68 -11.40 6.31
CA LEU A 112 0.30 -11.17 5.86
C LEU A 112 -0.28 -12.35 5.09
N LEU A 113 0.56 -13.27 4.62
CA LEU A 113 0.11 -14.41 3.83
C LEU A 113 -0.39 -15.54 4.75
N PRO A 114 -1.55 -16.15 4.45
CA PRO A 114 -2.02 -17.30 5.21
C PRO A 114 -1.00 -18.44 5.12
N SER A 115 -0.58 -18.96 6.27
CA SER A 115 0.27 -20.15 6.33
C SER A 115 -0.54 -21.39 5.96
N TYR A 116 -0.07 -22.15 4.96
CA TYR A 116 -0.60 -23.48 4.67
C TYR A 116 0.10 -24.50 5.59
N PRO A 117 -0.64 -25.43 6.22
CA PRO A 117 0.00 -26.54 6.93
C PRO A 117 0.80 -27.37 5.91
N GLY A 118 2.13 -27.29 5.99
CA GLY A 118 3.06 -28.02 5.12
C GLY A 118 4.18 -27.18 4.48
N GLN A 119 4.12 -25.85 4.56
CA GLN A 119 5.20 -25.00 4.04
C GLN A 119 6.06 -24.51 5.22
N GLN A 120 7.20 -25.16 5.44
CA GLN A 120 8.23 -24.64 6.35
C GLN A 120 8.58 -23.21 5.93
N ARG A 121 8.51 -22.28 6.89
CA ARG A 121 8.95 -20.89 6.75
C ARG A 121 10.46 -20.87 6.51
N SER A 122 10.87 -20.99 5.25
CA SER A 122 12.24 -20.79 4.79
C SER A 122 12.37 -19.37 4.26
N ALA A 123 13.39 -18.65 4.73
CA ALA A 123 13.65 -17.24 4.45
C ALA A 123 14.11 -16.93 2.99
N ALA A 124 13.77 -17.77 2.03
CA ALA A 124 14.20 -17.61 0.65
C ALA A 124 13.10 -18.06 -0.32
N CYS A 125 12.76 -17.15 -1.24
CA CYS A 125 12.03 -17.37 -2.49
C CYS A 125 10.49 -17.40 -2.41
N ALA A 126 9.84 -16.30 -2.84
CA ALA A 126 8.82 -16.28 -3.92
C ALA A 126 8.06 -14.94 -3.99
N GLY A 127 8.65 -13.91 -4.62
CA GLY A 127 8.02 -12.59 -4.76
C GLY A 127 6.84 -12.51 -5.75
N ALA A 128 6.69 -13.47 -6.67
CA ALA A 128 5.68 -13.38 -7.75
C ALA A 128 4.34 -14.08 -7.41
N ALA A 129 4.37 -15.19 -6.68
CA ALA A 129 3.17 -16.01 -6.42
C ALA A 129 2.28 -15.43 -5.29
N ALA A 130 2.86 -14.64 -4.39
CA ALA A 130 2.17 -14.03 -3.25
C ALA A 130 1.20 -12.90 -3.66
N VAL A 131 1.53 -12.16 -4.72
CA VAL A 131 0.81 -10.97 -5.17
C VAL A 131 -0.64 -11.28 -5.54
N GLY A 132 -0.91 -12.44 -6.16
CA GLY A 132 -2.27 -12.84 -6.54
C GLY A 132 -3.20 -13.14 -5.36
N ARG A 133 -2.68 -13.49 -4.17
CA ARG A 133 -3.50 -13.87 -3.00
C ARG A 133 -3.79 -12.72 -2.05
N ILE A 134 -2.96 -11.68 -2.02
CA ILE A 134 -3.22 -10.44 -1.25
C ILE A 134 -4.37 -9.62 -1.87
N ARG A 135 -4.69 -9.83 -3.16
CA ARG A 135 -5.80 -9.15 -3.87
C ARG A 135 -7.12 -9.14 -3.11
N ARG A 136 -7.45 -10.21 -2.35
CA ARG A 136 -8.73 -10.30 -1.61
C ARG A 136 -8.79 -9.48 -0.32
N ALA A 137 -7.66 -8.96 0.17
CA ALA A 137 -7.57 -8.25 1.46
C ALA A 137 -7.61 -6.71 1.35
N VAL A 138 -8.06 -6.14 0.22
CA VAL A 138 -7.97 -4.71 -0.16
C VAL A 138 -6.61 -4.39 -0.78
N SER A 139 -6.44 -4.76 -2.04
CA SER A 139 -5.37 -4.21 -2.89
C SER A 139 -5.83 -2.87 -3.45
N MET A 140 -5.59 -1.79 -2.72
CA MET A 140 -5.70 -0.46 -3.31
C MET A 140 -4.32 0.01 -3.72
N THR A 141 -3.99 -0.18 -4.99
CA THR A 141 -2.75 0.31 -5.58
C THR A 141 -2.87 1.83 -5.73
N ILE A 142 -2.30 2.55 -4.79
CA ILE A 142 -2.15 4.00 -4.82
C ILE A 142 -1.10 4.31 -5.90
N THR A 143 -1.54 4.73 -7.09
CA THR A 143 -0.67 5.32 -8.13
C THR A 143 -0.65 6.84 -7.98
#